data_AF-A0AAV2YTV5-F1
#
_entry.id   AF-A0AAV2YTV5-F1
#
_cell.length_a   1.000
_cell.length_b   1.000
_cell.length_c   1.000
_cell.angle_alpha   90.00
_cell.angle_beta   90.00
_cell.angle_gamma   90.00
#
_symmetry.space_group_name_H-M   'P 1'
#
loop_
_entity.id
_entity.type
_entity.pdbx_description
1 polymer ?
#
loop_
_entity_poly.entity_id
_entity_poly.type
_entity_poly.pdbx_seq_one_letter_code
_entity_poly.pdbx_strand_id
1 'polypeptide(L)'
;MRMAEKEMVFAHSFLTTQWNLMCRSSNTVGIMYRHIEWRGNAMCVVFAHMKNDQAGERRRDPRHIYANPLQPDVCPILGLAVL
;
A
#
# COMPACT_ATOMS: atom_id res chain seq x y z
N MET A 1 -28.22 -3.95 1.03
CA MET A 1 -27.56 -2.71 0.55
C MET A 1 -26.49 -3.13 -0.45
N ARG A 2 -26.71 -2.95 -1.75
CA ARG A 2 -25.71 -3.27 -2.79
C ARG A 2 -24.76 -2.08 -2.87
N MET A 3 -23.54 -2.23 -2.34
CA MET A 3 -22.46 -1.27 -2.63
C MET A 3 -22.09 -1.43 -4.11
N ALA A 4 -21.72 -0.33 -4.77
CA ALA A 4 -21.34 -0.40 -6.18
C ALA A 4 -20.05 -1.25 -6.32
N GLU A 5 -19.98 -2.08 -7.35
CA GLU A 5 -18.84 -2.98 -7.61
C GLU A 5 -17.48 -2.24 -7.58
N LYS A 6 -17.45 -1.01 -8.08
CA LYS A 6 -16.26 -0.13 -8.03
C LYS A 6 -15.83 0.26 -6.61
N GLU A 7 -16.79 0.49 -5.72
CA GLU A 7 -16.49 0.79 -4.30
C GLU A 7 -15.86 -0.41 -3.60
N MET A 8 -16.25 -1.63 -4.01
CA MET A 8 -15.67 -2.86 -3.48
C MET A 8 -14.20 -3.02 -3.91
N VAL A 9 -13.85 -2.71 -5.16
CA VAL A 9 -12.45 -2.79 -5.64
C VAL A 9 -11.56 -1.76 -4.93
N PHE A 10 -12.04 -0.53 -4.75
CA PHE A 10 -11.31 0.49 -4.01
C PHE A 10 -11.11 0.09 -2.54
N ALA A 11 -12.17 -0.31 -1.84
CA ALA A 11 -12.11 -0.70 -0.43
C ALA A 11 -11.17 -1.90 -0.23
N HIS A 12 -11.23 -2.89 -1.13
CA HIS A 12 -10.36 -4.06 -1.12
C HIS A 12 -8.89 -3.68 -1.29
N SER A 13 -8.56 -2.88 -2.31
CA SER A 13 -7.20 -2.41 -2.57
C SER A 13 -6.65 -1.55 -1.43
N PHE A 14 -7.50 -0.70 -0.87
CA PHE A 14 -7.16 0.15 0.28
C PHE A 14 -6.82 -0.69 1.51
N LEU A 15 -7.68 -1.66 1.86
CA LEU A 15 -7.51 -2.49 3.05
C LEU A 15 -6.31 -3.43 2.91
N THR A 16 -6.14 -4.09 1.76
CA THR A 16 -4.99 -4.96 1.51
C THR A 16 -3.68 -4.19 1.55
N THR A 17 -3.61 -2.99 0.96
CA THR A 17 -2.43 -2.12 1.01
C THR A 17 -2.13 -1.64 2.43
N GLN A 18 -3.14 -1.18 3.16
CA GLN A 18 -3.00 -0.73 4.55
C GLN A 18 -2.47 -1.85 5.46
N TRP A 19 -3.03 -3.06 5.31
CA TRP A 19 -2.65 -4.24 6.09
C TRP A 19 -1.21 -4.65 5.80
N ASN A 20 -0.83 -4.78 4.53
CA ASN A 20 0.52 -5.19 4.15
C ASN A 20 1.59 -4.17 4.56
N LEU A 21 1.26 -2.87 4.57
CA LEU A 21 2.18 -1.82 5.02
C LEU A 21 2.20 -1.63 6.54
N MET A 22 1.28 -2.29 7.27
CA MET A 22 1.06 -2.14 8.70
C MET A 22 1.00 -0.65 9.10
N CYS A 23 0.21 0.13 8.36
CA CYS A 23 0.13 1.58 8.51
C CYS A 23 -1.29 2.06 8.83
N ARG A 24 -1.42 3.34 9.20
CA ARG A 24 -2.72 3.96 9.48
C ARG A 24 -3.38 4.38 8.18
N SER A 25 -4.71 4.49 8.19
CA SER A 25 -5.49 4.99 7.05
C SER A 25 -5.00 6.34 6.53
N SER A 26 -4.60 7.25 7.41
CA SER A 26 -4.03 8.54 7.03
C SER A 26 -2.71 8.42 6.22
N ASN A 27 -1.91 7.40 6.50
CA ASN A 27 -0.71 7.10 5.71
C ASN A 27 -1.07 6.45 4.37
N THR A 28 -2.02 5.50 4.37
CA THR A 28 -2.47 4.81 3.16
C THR A 28 -3.09 5.77 2.14
N VAL A 29 -3.97 6.68 2.59
CA VAL A 29 -4.59 7.70 1.72
C VAL A 29 -3.55 8.67 1.14
N GLY A 30 -2.44 8.90 1.85
CA GLY A 30 -1.35 9.77 1.40
C GLY A 30 -0.36 9.12 0.43
N ILE A 31 -0.52 7.83 0.09
CA ILE A 31 0.34 7.16 -0.89
C ILE A 31 0.06 7.75 -2.27
N MET A 32 1.12 8.13 -2.96
CA MET A 32 1.08 8.65 -4.32
C MET A 32 2.03 7.81 -5.18
N TYR A 33 1.84 7.84 -6.50
CA TYR A 33 2.67 7.08 -7.44
C TYR A 33 4.18 7.30 -7.22
N ARG A 34 4.61 8.54 -6.94
CA ARG A 34 6.02 8.89 -6.63
C ARG A 34 6.60 8.24 -5.36
N HIS A 35 5.76 7.71 -4.48
CA HIS A 35 6.19 7.01 -3.27
C HIS A 35 6.39 5.51 -3.52
N ILE A 36 5.98 5.01 -4.70
CA ILE A 36 6.06 3.61 -5.08
C ILE A 36 7.29 3.42 -5.96
N GLU A 37 8.11 2.44 -5.61
CA GLU A 37 9.26 2.02 -6.40
C GLU A 37 9.28 0.49 -6.47
N TRP A 38 9.97 -0.07 -7.46
CA TRP A 38 10.21 -1.51 -7.54
C TRP A 38 11.66 -1.81 -7.21
N ARG A 39 11.90 -2.77 -6.31
CA ARG A 39 13.24 -3.25 -5.96
C ARG A 39 13.26 -4.77 -6.02
N GLY A 40 13.91 -5.30 -7.04
CA GLY A 40 13.94 -6.75 -7.30
C GLY A 40 12.52 -7.29 -7.48
N ASN A 41 12.11 -8.20 -6.59
CA ASN A 41 10.80 -8.84 -6.59
C ASN A 41 9.77 -8.19 -5.63
N ALA A 42 10.09 -7.02 -5.08
CA ALA A 42 9.21 -6.29 -4.16
C ALA A 42 8.74 -4.96 -4.76
N MET A 43 7.44 -4.70 -4.64
CA MET A 43 6.93 -3.34 -4.71
C MET A 43 7.21 -2.66 -3.38
N CYS A 44 7.73 -1.45 -3.40
CA CYS A 44 8.23 -0.75 -2.22
C CYS A 44 7.47 0.56 -2.06
N VAL A 45 7.11 0.91 -0.83
CA VAL A 45 6.47 2.20 -0.51
C VAL A 45 7.34 2.99 0.45
N VAL A 46 7.68 4.21 0.07
CA VAL A 46 8.47 5.14 0.87
C VAL A 46 7.56 6.20 1.49
N PHE A 47 7.43 6.20 2.81
CA PHE A 47 6.69 7.25 3.52
C PHE A 47 7.58 8.48 3.75
N ALA A 48 7.08 9.66 3.37
CA ALA A 48 7.78 10.93 3.57
C ALA A 48 7.87 11.34 5.05
N HIS A 49 6.82 11.05 5.83
CA HIS A 49 6.75 11.36 7.25
C HIS A 49 6.31 10.13 8.03
N MET A 50 6.96 9.90 9.16
CA MET A 50 6.58 8.87 10.12
C MET A 50 6.31 9.53 11.47
N LYS A 51 5.41 8.97 12.29
CA LYS A 51 5.09 9.55 13.62
C LYS A 51 6.34 9.73 14.48
N ASN A 52 7.31 8.84 14.29
CA ASN A 52 8.56 8.72 15.02
C ASN A 52 9.68 9.60 14.42
N ASP A 53 9.39 10.26 13.29
CA ASP A 53 10.31 11.08 12.51
C ASP A 53 9.53 12.19 11.78
N GLN A 54 9.04 13.15 12.57
CA GLN A 54 8.24 14.26 12.03
C GLN A 54 9.10 15.25 11.23
N ALA A 55 10.38 15.40 11.60
CA ALA A 55 11.36 16.20 10.87
C ALA A 55 11.77 15.54 9.54
N GLY A 56 11.61 14.22 9.39
CA GLY A 56 11.95 13.48 8.18
C GLY A 56 13.46 13.34 7.97
N GLU A 57 14.21 13.40 9.07
CA GLU A 57 15.68 13.36 9.08
C GLU A 57 16.22 11.93 9.01
N ARG A 58 15.39 10.92 9.32
CA ARG A 58 15.81 9.53 9.24
C ARG A 58 15.81 9.06 7.80
N ARG A 59 16.69 8.08 7.56
CA ARG A 59 16.74 7.37 6.29
C ARG A 59 15.36 6.79 5.99
N ARG A 60 14.83 7.12 4.81
CA ARG A 60 13.50 6.68 4.38
C ARG A 60 13.60 5.26 3.87
N ASP A 61 13.63 4.30 4.79
CA ASP A 61 13.68 2.89 4.43
C ASP A 61 12.35 2.48 3.77
N PRO A 62 12.38 1.89 2.56
CA PRO A 62 11.18 1.46 1.87
C PRO A 62 10.51 0.31 2.62
N ARG A 63 9.19 0.29 2.60
CA ARG A 63 8.40 -0.85 3.06
C ARG A 63 8.13 -1.77 1.89
N HIS A 64 8.68 -2.98 1.97
CA HIS A 64 8.54 -3.98 0.92
C HIS A 64 7.18 -4.67 1.01
N ILE A 65 6.53 -4.79 -0.14
CA ILE A 65 5.29 -5.51 -0.39
C ILE A 65 5.59 -6.54 -1.46
N TYR A 66 5.18 -7.78 -1.21
CA TYR A 66 5.39 -8.89 -2.12
C TYR A 66 4.08 -9.36 -2.74
N ALA A 67 4.17 -9.95 -3.92
CA ALA A 67 3.05 -10.65 -4.52
C ALA A 67 2.76 -11.93 -3.73
N ASN A 68 1.47 -12.24 -3.54
CA ASN A 68 1.03 -13.51 -2.99
C ASN A 68 0.24 -14.30 -4.05
N PRO A 69 0.92 -15.12 -4.86
CA PRO A 69 0.25 -15.90 -5.91
C PRO A 69 -0.62 -17.05 -5.36
N LEU A 70 -0.38 -17.48 -4.11
CA LEU A 70 -1.16 -18.55 -3.48
C LEU A 70 -2.52 -18.06 -2.99
N GLN A 71 -2.62 -16.79 -2.62
CA GLN A 71 -3.85 -16.15 -2.18
C GLN A 71 -4.01 -14.79 -2.89
N PRO A 72 -4.47 -14.80 -4.15
CA PRO A 72 -4.61 -13.58 -4.95
C PRO A 72 -5.57 -12.57 -4.32
N ASP A 73 -6.61 -13.04 -3.63
CA ASP A 73 -7.62 -12.21 -2.98
C ASP A 73 -7.06 -11.33 -1.84
N VAL A 74 -5.86 -11.60 -1.33
CA VAL A 74 -5.21 -10.75 -0.32
C VAL A 74 -3.91 -10.12 -0.83
N CYS A 75 -3.61 -10.28 -2.12
CA CYS A 75 -2.41 -9.74 -2.75
C CYS A 75 -2.62 -8.24 -3.06
N PRO A 76 -1.91 -7.33 -2.38
CA PRO A 76 -2.07 -5.89 -2.59
C PRO A 76 -1.58 -5.45 -3.97
N ILE A 77 -0.56 -6.12 -4.54
CA ILE A 77 -0.07 -5.83 -5.90
C ILE A 77 -1.15 -6.15 -6.93
N LEU A 78 -1.86 -7.27 -6.77
CA LEU A 78 -2.97 -7.62 -7.65
C LEU A 78 -4.16 -6.69 -7.44
N GLY A 79 -4.53 -6.39 -6.19
CA GLY A 79 -5.62 -5.45 -5.88
C GLY A 79 -5.40 -4.10 -6.56
N LEU A 80 -4.18 -3.55 -6.47
CA LEU A 80 -3.81 -2.30 -7.13
C LEU A 80 -3.75 -2.38 -8.66
N ALA A 81 -3.50 -3.56 -9.24
CA ALA A 81 -3.38 -3.74 -10.70
C ALA A 81 -4.74 -3.91 -11.41
N VAL A 82 -5.77 -4.33 -10.68
CA VAL A 82 -7.14 -4.56 -11.21
C VAL A 82 -8.02 -3.31 -11.06
N LEU A 83 -7.56 -2.30 -10.30
CA LEU A 83 -8.09 -0.93 -10.34
C LEU A 83 -7.84 -0.28 -11.71
#